data_AF-K1ZLP4-F1
#
_entry.id   AF-K1ZLP4-F1
#
_cell.length_a   1.000
_cell.length_b   1.000
_cell.length_c   1.000
_cell.angle_alpha   90.00
_cell.angle_beta   90.00
_cell.angle_gamma   90.00
#
_symmetry.space_group_name_H-M   'P 1'
#
loop_
_entity.id
_entity.type
_entity.pdbx_description
1 polymer ?
#
loop_
_entity_poly.entity_id
_entity_poly.type
_entity_poly.pdbx_seq_one_letter_code
_entity_poly.pdbx_strand_id
1 'polypeptide(L)'
;MTYHPGLNKTLPREAAHIDSIMTRFSRRDVPVIHLVKIIKLAESYGLPVAPLELPKVGEGSIYYRVTYNRYLVVAALVAILLSLYAFIRSDLGYRIFQSSRKKSSAEKPKQMV
;
A
#
# COMPACT_ATOMS: atom_id res chain seq x y z
N MET A 1 -6.10 -38.42 -20.76
CA MET A 1 -5.07 -37.39 -20.91
C MET A 1 -5.05 -36.55 -19.64
N THR A 2 -3.86 -36.18 -19.15
CA THR A 2 -3.66 -35.12 -18.12
C THR A 2 -4.21 -33.78 -18.60
N TYR A 3 -4.43 -32.81 -17.70
CA TYR A 3 -4.87 -31.44 -18.02
C TYR A 3 -4.20 -30.85 -19.26
N HIS A 4 -4.99 -30.23 -20.13
CA HIS A 4 -4.49 -29.60 -21.35
C HIS A 4 -4.06 -28.15 -21.09
N PRO A 5 -3.12 -27.58 -21.87
CA PRO A 5 -2.86 -26.14 -21.83
C PRO A 5 -4.13 -25.36 -22.15
N GLY A 6 -4.39 -24.28 -21.39
CA GLY A 6 -5.58 -23.46 -21.54
C GLY A 6 -6.72 -23.82 -20.58
N LEU A 7 -7.96 -23.63 -21.02
CA LEU A 7 -9.15 -23.74 -20.18
C LEU A 7 -9.61 -25.20 -20.03
N ASN A 8 -9.61 -25.70 -18.80
CA ASN A 8 -10.14 -27.02 -18.46
C ASN A 8 -11.41 -26.85 -17.61
N LYS A 9 -12.56 -27.17 -18.19
CA LYS A 9 -13.87 -27.07 -17.51
C LYS A 9 -14.27 -28.34 -16.78
N THR A 10 -13.70 -29.47 -17.17
CA THR A 10 -14.04 -30.79 -16.65
C THR A 10 -12.81 -31.46 -16.06
N LEU A 11 -13.03 -32.35 -15.10
CA LEU A 11 -11.97 -33.16 -14.52
C LEU A 11 -11.57 -34.28 -15.50
N PRO A 12 -10.31 -34.32 -15.97
CA PRO A 12 -9.84 -35.44 -16.79
C PRO A 12 -9.77 -36.72 -15.96
N ARG A 13 -10.22 -37.85 -16.51
CA ARG A 13 -10.28 -39.15 -15.80
C ARG A 13 -8.92 -39.59 -15.22
N GLU A 14 -7.85 -39.42 -15.97
CA GLU A 14 -6.49 -39.74 -15.51
C GLU A 14 -6.00 -38.84 -14.37
N ALA A 15 -6.41 -37.56 -14.37
CA ALA A 15 -6.06 -36.62 -13.31
C ALA A 15 -6.93 -36.80 -12.05
N ALA A 16 -8.05 -37.54 -12.13
CA ALA A 16 -8.95 -37.76 -11.01
C ALA A 16 -8.29 -38.51 -9.85
N HIS A 17 -7.30 -39.36 -10.14
CA HIS A 17 -6.55 -40.11 -9.14
C HIS A 17 -5.39 -39.33 -8.52
N ILE A 18 -5.06 -38.16 -9.07
CA ILE A 18 -3.97 -37.31 -8.59
C ILE A 18 -4.57 -36.24 -7.67
N ASP A 19 -4.14 -36.21 -6.42
CA ASP A 19 -4.50 -35.09 -5.53
C ASP A 19 -3.67 -33.85 -5.89
N SER A 20 -4.32 -32.87 -6.50
CA SER A 20 -3.72 -31.60 -6.90
C SER A 20 -4.71 -30.46 -6.69
N ILE A 21 -4.20 -29.23 -6.64
CA ILE A 21 -5.05 -28.02 -6.57
C ILE A 21 -6.04 -28.02 -7.74
N MET A 22 -5.56 -28.29 -8.97
CA MET A 22 -6.40 -28.34 -10.16
C MET A 22 -7.51 -29.39 -10.01
N THR A 23 -7.19 -30.59 -9.50
CA THR A 23 -8.15 -31.67 -9.25
C THR A 23 -9.21 -31.25 -8.24
N ARG A 24 -8.81 -30.57 -7.15
CA ARG A 24 -9.71 -30.09 -6.11
C ARG A 24 -10.66 -29.01 -6.61
N PHE A 25 -10.18 -28.10 -7.46
CA PHE A 25 -11.03 -27.09 -8.10
C PHE A 25 -11.98 -27.71 -9.14
N SER A 26 -11.48 -28.60 -10.01
CA SER A 26 -12.32 -29.29 -11.00
C SER A 26 -13.39 -30.18 -10.36
N ARG A 27 -13.13 -30.79 -9.19
CA ARG A 27 -14.14 -31.55 -8.41
C ARG A 27 -15.26 -30.68 -7.81
N ARG A 28 -15.04 -29.37 -7.73
CA ARG A 28 -16.02 -28.38 -7.25
C ARG A 28 -16.68 -27.63 -8.42
N ASP A 29 -16.59 -28.17 -9.63
CA ASP A 29 -17.07 -27.54 -10.86
C ASP A 29 -16.47 -26.14 -11.11
N VAL A 30 -15.29 -25.87 -10.54
CA VAL A 30 -14.56 -24.63 -10.79
C VAL A 30 -13.62 -24.85 -11.99
N PRO A 31 -13.78 -24.08 -13.09
CA PRO A 31 -12.91 -24.20 -14.25
C PRO A 31 -11.49 -23.76 -13.92
N VAL A 32 -10.51 -24.47 -14.47
CA VAL A 32 -9.09 -24.23 -14.21
C VAL A 32 -8.39 -23.79 -15.49
N ILE A 33 -7.63 -22.70 -15.42
CA ILE A 33 -6.79 -22.23 -16.53
C ILE A 33 -5.37 -22.75 -16.30
N HIS A 34 -4.92 -23.64 -17.18
CA HIS A 34 -3.62 -24.28 -17.11
C HIS A 34 -2.63 -23.58 -18.06
N LEU A 35 -1.86 -22.64 -17.51
CA LEU A 35 -0.94 -21.78 -18.27
C LEU A 35 0.44 -22.43 -18.51
N VAL A 36 0.47 -23.69 -18.95
CA VAL A 36 1.71 -24.32 -19.42
C VAL A 36 2.00 -23.95 -20.86
N LYS A 37 3.28 -23.82 -21.22
CA LYS A 37 3.74 -23.45 -22.57
C LYS A 37 3.08 -22.15 -23.05
N ILE A 38 3.08 -21.12 -22.21
CA ILE A 38 2.39 -19.84 -22.48
C ILE A 38 2.80 -19.20 -23.81
N ILE A 39 4.04 -19.37 -24.26
CA ILE A 39 4.52 -18.89 -25.57
C ILE A 39 3.74 -19.58 -26.70
N LYS A 40 3.64 -20.92 -26.68
CA LYS A 40 2.86 -21.67 -27.68
C LYS A 40 1.38 -21.32 -27.62
N LEU A 41 0.86 -21.08 -26.42
CA LEU A 41 -0.52 -20.64 -26.25
C LEU A 41 -0.71 -19.27 -26.90
N ALA A 42 0.16 -18.31 -26.60
CA ALA A 42 0.13 -16.99 -27.21
C ALA A 42 0.23 -17.06 -28.75
N GLU A 43 1.17 -17.84 -29.29
CA GLU A 43 1.30 -18.08 -30.74
C GLU A 43 0.01 -18.67 -31.34
N SER A 44 -0.57 -19.71 -30.71
CA SER A 44 -1.78 -20.37 -31.22
C SER A 44 -3.02 -19.47 -31.21
N TYR A 45 -3.05 -18.45 -30.36
CA TYR A 45 -4.14 -17.50 -30.23
C TYR A 45 -3.80 -16.10 -30.78
N GLY A 46 -2.65 -15.95 -31.46
CA GLY A 46 -2.24 -14.67 -32.06
C GLY A 46 -1.94 -13.56 -31.05
N LEU A 47 -1.58 -13.91 -29.82
CA LEU A 47 -1.23 -12.96 -28.76
C LEU A 47 0.24 -12.55 -28.87
N PRO A 48 0.58 -11.28 -28.54
CA PRO A 48 1.97 -10.84 -28.49
C PRO A 48 2.73 -11.52 -27.35
N VAL A 49 3.86 -12.17 -27.65
CA VAL A 49 4.71 -12.86 -26.67
C VAL A 49 5.58 -11.87 -25.88
N ALA A 50 5.97 -10.78 -26.52
CA ALA A 50 6.82 -9.75 -25.96
C ALA A 50 6.31 -8.36 -26.36
N PRO A 51 6.63 -7.31 -25.58
CA PRO A 51 6.39 -5.93 -25.99
C PRO A 51 7.09 -5.64 -27.32
N LEU A 52 6.41 -4.91 -28.21
CA LEU A 52 7.02 -4.45 -29.47
C LEU A 52 8.17 -3.48 -29.20
N GLU A 53 8.05 -2.68 -28.13
CA GLU A 53 9.08 -1.77 -27.64
C GLU A 53 9.37 -2.07 -26.17
N LEU A 54 10.66 -2.20 -25.84
CA LEU A 54 11.08 -2.38 -24.45
C LEU A 54 10.89 -1.06 -23.69
N PRO A 55 10.16 -1.05 -22.56
CA PRO A 55 10.02 0.15 -21.75
C PRO A 55 11.38 0.56 -21.19
N LYS A 56 11.56 1.86 -20.92
CA LYS A 56 12.75 2.33 -20.23
C LYS A 56 12.85 1.68 -18.85
N VAL A 57 14.08 1.48 -18.39
CA VAL A 57 14.35 0.91 -17.07
C VAL A 57 13.64 1.74 -16.00
N GLY A 58 12.78 1.10 -15.20
CA GLY A 58 12.00 1.75 -14.15
C GLY A 58 10.63 2.32 -14.58
N GLU A 59 10.24 2.16 -15.84
CA GLU A 59 8.93 2.61 -16.38
C GLU A 59 7.98 1.44 -16.73
N GLY A 60 8.34 0.19 -16.44
CA GLY A 60 7.45 -0.95 -16.64
C GLY A 60 6.23 -0.93 -15.70
N SER A 61 5.11 -1.53 -16.12
CA SER A 61 3.85 -1.59 -15.35
C SER A 61 3.94 -2.27 -13.97
N ILE A 62 5.05 -2.97 -13.72
CA ILE A 62 5.41 -3.59 -12.43
C ILE A 62 6.14 -2.65 -11.47
N TYR A 63 6.61 -1.49 -11.95
CA TYR A 63 7.28 -0.48 -11.13
C TYR A 63 6.28 0.58 -10.70
N TYR A 64 6.13 0.76 -9.38
CA TYR A 64 5.42 1.91 -8.82
C TYR A 64 6.43 2.84 -8.15
N ARG A 65 6.26 4.15 -8.34
CA ARG A 65 7.02 5.17 -7.61
C ARG A 65 6.08 5.86 -6.65
N VAL A 66 6.44 5.90 -5.37
CA VAL A 66 5.71 6.69 -4.37
C VAL A 66 5.98 8.17 -4.65
N THR A 67 5.02 8.85 -5.27
CA THR A 67 5.06 10.30 -5.49
C THR A 67 4.39 11.01 -4.33
N TYR A 68 5.17 11.74 -3.53
CA TYR A 68 4.62 12.62 -2.50
C TYR A 68 3.96 13.82 -3.17
N ASN A 69 2.77 14.20 -2.67
CA ASN A 69 2.10 15.41 -3.13
C ASN A 69 2.89 16.64 -2.66
N ARG A 70 3.62 17.26 -3.59
CA ARG A 70 4.49 18.41 -3.31
C ARG A 70 3.73 19.58 -2.70
N TYR A 71 2.46 19.78 -3.07
CA TYR A 71 1.62 20.82 -2.47
C TYR A 71 1.35 20.57 -1.00
N LEU A 72 1.07 19.31 -0.60
CA LEU A 72 0.86 18.95 0.80
C LEU A 72 2.15 19.14 1.61
N VAL A 73 3.30 18.75 1.05
CA VAL A 73 4.60 18.93 1.71
C VAL A 73 4.89 20.41 1.95
N VAL A 74 4.67 21.26 0.95
CA VAL A 74 4.86 22.71 1.06
C VAL A 74 3.87 23.32 2.05
N ALA A 75 2.60 22.92 1.99
CA ALA A 75 1.57 23.42 2.91
C ALA A 75 1.89 23.05 4.37
N ALA A 76 2.31 21.80 4.62
CA ALA A 76 2.73 21.35 5.94
C ALA A 76 3.96 22.12 6.44
N LEU A 77 4.95 22.34 5.57
CA LEU A 77 6.14 23.13 5.91
C LEU A 77 5.78 24.57 6.28
N VAL A 78 4.95 25.23 5.48
CA VAL A 78 4.48 26.59 5.75
C VAL A 78 3.69 26.66 7.06
N ALA A 79 2.82 25.69 7.32
CA ALA A 79 2.05 25.62 8.57
C ALA A 79 2.96 25.51 9.80
N ILE A 80 4.00 24.68 9.75
CA ILE A 80 4.99 24.54 10.84
C ILE A 80 5.74 25.86 11.06
N LEU A 81 6.21 26.50 9.97
CA LEU A 81 6.94 27.76 10.06
C LEU A 81 6.08 28.89 10.62
N LEU A 82 4.82 28.99 10.19
CA LEU A 82 3.87 29.98 10.72
C LEU A 82 3.55 29.72 12.19
N SER A 83 3.38 28.45 12.58
CA SER A 83 3.17 28.08 13.99
C SER A 83 4.36 28.48 14.85
N LEU A 84 5.59 28.22 14.38
CA LEU A 84 6.81 28.60 15.09
C LEU A 84 6.96 30.12 15.18
N TYR A 85 6.70 30.83 14.08
CA TYR A 85 6.74 32.29 14.04
C TYR A 85 5.71 32.92 14.97
N ALA A 86 4.47 32.41 14.97
CA ALA A 86 3.43 32.83 15.90
C ALA A 86 3.86 32.56 17.35
N PHE A 87 4.39 31.37 17.64
CA PHE A 87 4.86 31.02 18.99
C PHE A 87 5.96 31.97 19.49
N ILE A 88 6.94 32.30 18.65
CA ILE A 88 8.02 33.24 18.97
C ILE A 88 7.48 34.67 19.14
N ARG A 89 6.59 35.12 18.25
CA ARG A 89 6.08 36.49 18.25
C ARG A 89 5.07 36.75 19.37
N SER A 90 4.30 35.75 19.78
CA SER A 90 3.13 35.97 20.64
C SER A 90 3.44 36.07 22.13
N ASP A 91 4.69 35.97 22.60
CA ASP A 91 5.02 36.03 24.05
C ASP A 91 4.27 34.95 24.88
N LEU A 92 3.59 33.99 24.22
CA LEU A 92 2.76 32.96 24.86
C LEU A 92 3.62 32.01 25.71
N GLY A 93 4.90 31.82 25.34
CA GLY A 93 5.87 31.11 26.16
C GLY A 93 6.09 31.78 27.53
N TYR A 94 6.11 33.11 27.58
CA TYR A 94 6.28 33.86 28.83
C TYR A 94 5.01 33.79 29.69
N ARG A 95 3.83 33.83 29.06
CA ARG A 95 2.52 33.82 29.73
C ARG A 95 2.13 32.43 30.27
N ILE A 96 2.52 31.35 29.59
CA ILE A 96 2.39 29.97 30.08
C ILE A 96 3.37 29.71 31.24
N PHE A 97 4.58 30.29 31.21
CA PHE A 97 5.56 30.17 32.30
C PHE A 97 5.16 30.97 33.55
N GLN A 98 4.54 32.16 33.41
CA GLN A 98 4.04 32.94 34.55
C GLN A 98 2.78 32.36 35.21
N SER A 99 1.90 31.68 34.47
CA SER A 99 0.69 31.07 35.07
C SER A 99 1.03 29.96 36.07
N SER A 100 2.16 29.27 35.89
CA SER A 100 2.69 28.30 36.86
C SER A 100 3.29 28.96 38.11
N ARG A 101 3.84 30.17 38.01
CA ARG A 101 4.45 30.88 39.16
C ARG A 101 3.42 31.53 40.09
N LYS A 102 2.26 31.93 39.57
CA LYS A 102 1.19 32.60 40.36
C LYS A 102 0.43 31.66 41.30
N LYS A 103 0.46 30.33 41.07
CA LYS A 103 -0.21 29.34 41.92
C LYS A 103 0.57 29.00 43.21
N SER A 104 1.87 29.30 43.28
CA SER A 104 2.71 29.00 44.44
C SER A 104 2.68 30.05 45.56
N SER A 105 2.18 31.28 45.31
CA SER A 105 2.17 32.36 46.30
C SER A 105 0.82 32.56 47.01
N ALA A 106 -0.17 31.69 46.77
CA ALA A 106 -1.53 31.81 47.29
C ALA A 106 -1.84 30.89 48.49
N GLU A 107 -0.82 30.31 49.13
CA GLU A 107 -0.99 29.63 50.42
C GLU A 107 -0.70 30.64 51.54
N LYS A 108 -1.76 31.28 52.05
CA LYS A 108 -1.70 32.21 53.19
C LYS A 108 -1.12 31.47 54.42
N PRO A 109 -0.11 32.02 55.12
CA PRO A 109 0.35 31.41 56.37
C PRO A 109 -0.77 31.51 57.41
N LYS A 110 -1.19 30.35 57.90
CA LYS A 110 -2.16 30.18 58.98
C LYS A 110 -1.56 30.82 60.25
N GLN A 111 -2.17 31.89 60.73
CA GLN A 111 -1.79 32.50 62.00
C GLN A 111 -2.09 31.48 63.12
N MET A 112 -1.05 31.00 63.78
CA MET A 112 -1.17 30.25 65.04
C MET A 112 -1.17 31.29 66.15
N VAL A 113 -2.33 31.46 66.78
CA VAL A 113 -2.52 32.07 68.10
C VAL A 113 -3.30 31.08 68.94
#